data_AF-A0A059ZMU2-F1
#
_entry.id   AF-A0A059ZMU2-F1
#
_cell.length_a   1.000
_cell.length_b   1.000
_cell.length_c   1.000
_cell.angle_alpha   90.00
_cell.angle_beta   90.00
_cell.angle_gamma   90.00
#
_symmetry.space_group_name_H-M   'P 1'
#
loop_
_entity.id
_entity.type
_entity.pdbx_description
1 polymer ?
#
loop_
_entity_poly.entity_id
_entity_poly.type
_entity_poly.pdbx_seq_one_letter_code
_entity_poly.pdbx_strand_id
1 'polypeptide(L)'
;MFIDQWQRYRRGLPLDGIGQRIVAVVLEHPEYHALLDDPDKALAADFSPLQGETNPFAHMGLHVALLELLANAEPPGIVEAFAGLTERLERHPAEHAFVECLGELIWQGQRAGRQPDLADLLPCVRRATRVGGSADPERNSEEMDDA
;
A
#
# COMPACT_ATOMS: atom_id res chain seq x y z
N MET A 1 -17.80 1.80 -4.30
CA MET A 1 -16.95 0.88 -5.08
C MET A 1 -16.40 -0.25 -4.22
N PHE A 2 -15.50 0.00 -3.26
CA PHE A 2 -14.92 -1.04 -2.39
C PHE A 2 -15.96 -1.89 -1.66
N ILE A 3 -16.88 -1.25 -0.93
CA ILE A 3 -17.96 -1.94 -0.19
C ILE A 3 -18.80 -2.81 -1.14
N ASP A 4 -19.20 -2.26 -2.29
CA ASP A 4 -20.00 -2.99 -3.27
C ASP A 4 -19.28 -4.25 -3.78
N GLN A 5 -18.02 -4.14 -4.17
CA GLN A 5 -17.23 -5.27 -4.67
C GLN A 5 -16.97 -6.32 -3.59
N TRP A 6 -16.70 -5.89 -2.36
CA TRP A 6 -16.59 -6.78 -1.21
C TRP A 6 -17.89 -7.55 -0.96
N GLN A 7 -19.03 -6.87 -0.94
CA GLN A 7 -20.34 -7.50 -0.76
C GLN A 7 -20.69 -8.46 -1.91
N ARG A 8 -20.31 -8.14 -3.15
CA ARG A 8 -20.45 -9.06 -4.29
C ARG A 8 -19.62 -10.33 -4.09
N TYR A 9 -18.35 -10.18 -3.71
CA TYR A 9 -17.48 -11.32 -3.40
C TYR A 9 -18.05 -12.21 -2.28
N ARG A 10 -18.50 -11.61 -1.17
CA ARG A 10 -19.10 -12.33 -0.02
C ARG A 10 -20.34 -13.12 -0.40
N ARG A 11 -21.08 -12.68 -1.42
CA ARG A 11 -22.27 -13.36 -1.96
C ARG A 11 -21.94 -14.35 -3.09
N GLY A 12 -20.67 -14.54 -3.44
CA GLY A 12 -20.26 -15.38 -4.57
C GLY A 12 -20.73 -14.87 -5.94
N LEU A 13 -20.98 -13.56 -6.06
CA LEU A 13 -21.38 -12.94 -7.31
C LEU A 13 -20.15 -12.70 -8.22
N PRO A 14 -20.33 -12.73 -9.55
CA PRO A 14 -19.23 -12.47 -10.47
C PRO A 14 -18.65 -11.06 -10.30
N LEU A 15 -17.33 -10.99 -10.41
CA LEU A 15 -16.52 -9.78 -10.33
C LEU A 15 -15.91 -9.48 -11.70
N ASP A 16 -15.93 -8.21 -12.10
CA ASP A 16 -15.21 -7.72 -13.27
C ASP A 16 -13.70 -7.56 -12.96
N GLY A 17 -12.90 -7.14 -13.95
CA GLY A 17 -11.45 -7.07 -13.81
C GLY A 17 -10.99 -6.17 -12.65
N ILE A 18 -11.64 -5.02 -12.47
CA ILE A 18 -11.33 -4.11 -11.37
C ILE A 18 -11.85 -4.65 -10.02
N GLY A 19 -13.02 -5.28 -10.00
CA GLY A 19 -13.59 -5.92 -8.83
C GLY A 19 -12.72 -7.04 -8.29
N GLN A 20 -12.10 -7.84 -9.16
CA GLN A 20 -11.14 -8.89 -8.76
C GLN A 20 -9.92 -8.30 -8.06
N ARG A 21 -9.36 -7.20 -8.58
CA ARG A 21 -8.21 -6.52 -7.97
C ARG A 21 -8.57 -5.89 -6.63
N ILE A 22 -9.72 -5.22 -6.56
CA ILE A 22 -10.24 -4.66 -5.30
C ILE A 22 -10.36 -5.76 -4.24
N VAL A 23 -10.97 -6.88 -4.59
CA VAL A 23 -11.19 -7.99 -3.65
C VAL A 23 -9.86 -8.62 -3.23
N ALA A 24 -8.90 -8.78 -4.15
CA ALA A 24 -7.57 -9.25 -3.80
C ALA A 24 -6.90 -8.34 -2.76
N VAL A 25 -6.95 -7.02 -2.95
CA VAL A 25 -6.45 -6.05 -1.96
C VAL A 25 -7.20 -6.17 -0.64
N VAL A 26 -8.53 -6.21 -0.66
CA VAL A 26 -9.31 -6.34 0.58
C VAL A 26 -8.94 -7.61 1.34
N LEU A 27 -8.70 -8.74 0.68
CA LEU A 27 -8.30 -9.98 1.33
C LEU A 27 -6.94 -9.89 2.05
N GLU A 28 -6.00 -9.10 1.51
CA GLU A 28 -4.70 -8.83 2.15
C GLU A 28 -4.79 -7.81 3.31
N HIS A 29 -5.93 -7.15 3.48
CA HIS A 29 -6.17 -6.14 4.52
C HIS A 29 -7.35 -6.49 5.45
N PRO A 30 -7.20 -7.52 6.31
CA PRO A 30 -8.24 -7.94 7.25
C PRO A 30 -8.68 -6.85 8.22
N GLU A 31 -7.82 -5.88 8.52
CA GLU A 31 -8.12 -4.72 9.36
C GLU A 31 -9.30 -3.87 8.84
N TYR A 32 -9.55 -3.91 7.53
CA TYR A 32 -10.65 -3.15 6.92
C TYR A 32 -11.92 -3.97 6.68
N HIS A 33 -11.91 -5.29 6.93
CA HIS A 33 -13.09 -6.14 6.70
C HIS A 33 -14.30 -5.67 7.49
N ALA A 34 -14.11 -5.37 8.78
CA ALA A 34 -15.19 -4.89 9.64
C ALA A 34 -15.79 -3.55 9.17
N LEU A 35 -14.97 -2.68 8.56
CA LEU A 35 -15.44 -1.43 7.96
C LEU A 35 -16.23 -1.69 6.66
N LEU A 36 -15.79 -2.65 5.85
CA LEU A 36 -16.42 -2.99 4.57
C LEU A 36 -17.69 -3.84 4.74
N ASP A 37 -17.82 -4.55 5.85
CA ASP A 37 -19.01 -5.30 6.23
C ASP A 37 -20.14 -4.39 6.75
N ASP A 38 -19.83 -3.16 7.15
CA ASP A 38 -20.79 -2.17 7.68
C ASP A 38 -20.78 -0.87 6.84
N PRO A 39 -21.59 -0.80 5.77
CA PRO A 39 -21.65 0.37 4.90
C PRO A 39 -22.06 1.66 5.61
N ASP A 40 -22.96 1.57 6.58
CA ASP A 40 -23.48 2.74 7.29
C ASP A 40 -22.40 3.35 8.19
N LYS A 41 -21.64 2.50 8.90
CA LYS A 41 -20.48 2.94 9.68
C LYS A 41 -19.40 3.55 8.79
N ALA A 42 -19.14 2.97 7.63
CA ALA A 42 -18.15 3.49 6.69
C ALA A 42 -18.51 4.87 6.12
N LEU A 43 -19.80 5.12 5.87
CA LEU A 43 -20.29 6.42 5.41
C LEU A 43 -20.32 7.48 6.51
N ALA A 44 -20.53 7.06 7.75
CA ALA A 44 -20.55 7.94 8.92
C ALA A 44 -19.15 8.29 9.46
N ALA A 45 -18.12 7.56 9.05
CA ALA A 45 -16.76 7.76 9.53
C ALA A 45 -16.11 9.01 8.91
N ASP A 46 -15.41 9.79 9.74
CA ASP A 46 -14.59 10.92 9.29
C ASP A 46 -13.13 10.47 9.11
N PHE A 47 -12.68 10.39 7.86
CA PHE A 47 -11.31 10.04 7.49
C PHE A 47 -10.46 11.28 7.17
N SER A 48 -10.80 12.43 7.75
CA SER A 48 -10.03 13.65 7.59
C SER A 48 -8.61 13.47 8.13
N PRO A 49 -7.56 13.97 7.43
CA PRO A 49 -6.16 13.84 7.85
C PRO A 49 -5.87 14.39 9.26
N LEU A 50 -6.76 15.23 9.80
CA LEU A 50 -6.68 15.81 11.14
C LEU A 50 -6.72 14.77 12.27
N GLN A 51 -7.29 13.57 12.02
CA GLN A 51 -7.34 12.49 13.00
C GLN A 51 -6.04 11.67 13.08
N GLY A 52 -5.06 11.93 12.20
CA GLY A 52 -3.79 11.18 12.16
C GLY A 52 -3.92 9.73 11.67
N GLU A 53 -5.12 9.26 11.37
CA GLU A 53 -5.38 7.94 10.79
C GLU A 53 -5.29 7.97 9.26
N THR A 54 -4.68 6.93 8.69
CA THR A 54 -4.66 6.72 7.24
C THR A 54 -6.06 6.37 6.76
N ASN A 55 -6.60 7.14 5.80
CA ASN A 55 -7.90 6.82 5.20
C ASN A 55 -7.87 5.42 4.54
N PRO A 56 -8.67 4.44 5.02
CA PRO A 56 -8.64 3.06 4.52
C PRO A 56 -8.92 2.95 3.02
N PHE A 57 -9.84 3.76 2.50
CA PHE A 57 -10.19 3.75 1.08
C PHE A 57 -9.08 4.34 0.21
N ALA A 58 -8.41 5.39 0.70
CA ALA A 58 -7.25 5.94 0.02
C ALA A 58 -6.11 4.91 -0.01
N HIS A 59 -5.85 4.27 1.13
CA HIS A 59 -4.83 3.24 1.25
C HIS A 59 -5.07 2.04 0.31
N MET A 60 -6.25 1.42 0.38
CA MET A 60 -6.62 0.32 -0.53
C MET A 60 -6.61 0.78 -2.00
N GLY A 61 -6.99 2.03 -2.28
CA GLY A 61 -6.91 2.63 -3.61
C GLY A 61 -5.49 2.67 -4.17
N LEU A 62 -4.48 2.95 -3.33
CA LEU A 62 -3.08 2.92 -3.73
C LEU A 62 -2.60 1.51 -4.09
N HIS A 63 -3.02 0.48 -3.34
CA HIS A 63 -2.71 -0.91 -3.69
C HIS A 63 -3.34 -1.29 -5.04
N VAL A 64 -4.61 -0.94 -5.27
CA VAL A 64 -5.26 -1.18 -6.57
C VAL A 64 -4.51 -0.45 -7.70
N ALA A 65 -4.09 0.80 -7.49
CA ALA A 65 -3.31 1.55 -8.46
C ALA A 65 -1.95 0.88 -8.74
N LEU A 66 -1.26 0.37 -7.73
CA LEU A 66 -0.02 -0.40 -7.92
C LEU A 66 -0.25 -1.64 -8.79
N LEU A 67 -1.34 -2.37 -8.57
CA LEU A 67 -1.68 -3.53 -9.40
C LEU A 67 -1.91 -3.12 -10.88
N GLU A 68 -2.53 -1.97 -11.13
CA GLU A 68 -2.68 -1.42 -12.49
C GLU A 68 -1.32 -1.06 -13.11
N LEU A 69 -0.47 -0.36 -12.36
CA LEU A 69 0.88 0.03 -12.80
C LEU A 69 1.72 -1.19 -13.17
N LEU A 70 1.68 -2.25 -12.35
CA LEU A 70 2.34 -3.52 -12.64
C LEU A 70 1.78 -4.20 -13.89
N ALA A 71 0.46 -4.21 -14.05
CA ALA A 71 -0.19 -4.82 -15.22
C ALA A 71 0.13 -4.08 -16.53
N ASN A 72 0.31 -2.76 -16.47
CA ASN A 72 0.64 -1.92 -17.61
C ASN A 72 2.15 -1.75 -17.83
N ALA A 73 2.99 -2.30 -16.94
CA ALA A 73 4.44 -2.09 -16.91
C ALA A 73 4.82 -0.59 -16.92
N GLU A 74 4.07 0.23 -16.19
CA GLU A 74 4.26 1.68 -16.10
C GLU A 74 4.57 2.09 -14.65
N PRO A 75 5.63 2.87 -14.39
CA PRO A 75 6.67 3.29 -15.32
C PRO A 75 7.55 2.11 -15.78
N PRO A 76 8.29 2.25 -16.91
CA PRO A 76 9.22 1.22 -17.36
C PRO A 76 10.19 0.79 -16.27
N GLY A 77 10.36 -0.52 -16.10
CA GLY A 77 11.19 -1.09 -15.03
C GLY A 77 10.45 -1.40 -13.73
N ILE A 78 9.15 -1.09 -13.62
CA ILE A 78 8.37 -1.36 -12.40
C ILE A 78 8.26 -2.86 -12.10
N VAL A 79 8.04 -3.70 -13.12
CA VAL A 79 7.86 -5.14 -12.95
C VAL A 79 9.15 -5.77 -12.44
N GLU A 80 10.29 -5.40 -13.01
CA GLU A 80 11.61 -5.88 -12.61
C GLU A 80 11.98 -5.37 -11.21
N ALA A 81 11.69 -4.11 -10.91
CA ALA A 81 11.93 -3.54 -9.59
C ALA A 81 11.09 -4.21 -8.50
N PHE A 82 9.82 -4.50 -8.80
CA PHE A 82 8.92 -5.20 -7.88
C PHE A 82 9.37 -6.64 -7.69
N ALA A 83 9.68 -7.36 -8.77
CA ALA A 83 10.18 -8.73 -8.71
C ALA A 83 11.47 -8.84 -7.86
N GLY A 84 12.46 -7.97 -8.11
CA GLY A 84 13.69 -7.95 -7.33
C GLY A 84 13.50 -7.59 -5.85
N LEU A 85 12.45 -6.83 -5.52
CA LEU A 85 12.11 -6.57 -4.12
C LEU A 85 11.46 -7.81 -3.47
N THR A 86 10.58 -8.51 -4.19
CA THR A 86 9.94 -9.75 -3.73
C THR A 86 10.89 -10.95 -3.62
N GLU A 87 12.09 -10.88 -4.20
CA GLU A 87 13.16 -11.86 -3.93
C GLU A 87 13.73 -11.71 -2.52
N ARG A 88 13.54 -10.55 -1.89
CA ARG A 88 14.11 -10.20 -0.59
C ARG A 88 13.08 -10.05 0.52
N LEU A 89 11.85 -9.72 0.15
CA LEU A 89 10.73 -9.46 1.05
C LEU A 89 9.54 -10.30 0.64
N GLU A 90 8.64 -10.57 1.58
CA GLU A 90 7.31 -11.07 1.24
C GLU A 90 6.57 -10.05 0.35
N ARG A 91 5.58 -10.55 -0.40
CA ARG A 91 4.86 -9.76 -1.40
C ARG A 91 4.20 -8.52 -0.81
N HIS A 92 3.52 -8.64 0.33
CA HIS A 92 2.76 -7.53 0.92
C HIS A 92 3.67 -6.41 1.47
N PRO A 93 4.77 -6.69 2.20
CA PRO A 93 5.78 -5.67 2.50
C PRO A 93 6.41 -5.02 1.27
N ALA A 94 6.64 -5.78 0.19
CA ALA A 94 7.13 -5.22 -1.06
C ALA A 94 6.09 -4.26 -1.70
N GLU A 95 4.80 -4.63 -1.71
CA GLU A 95 3.73 -3.73 -2.15
C GLU A 95 3.67 -2.46 -1.31
N HIS A 96 3.78 -2.56 0.01
CA HIS A 96 3.76 -1.40 0.91
C HIS A 96 4.87 -0.39 0.58
N ALA A 97 6.09 -0.84 0.29
CA ALA A 97 7.17 0.05 -0.11
C ALA A 97 6.84 0.86 -1.38
N PHE A 98 6.12 0.26 -2.34
CA PHE A 98 5.64 0.96 -3.53
C PHE A 98 4.47 1.88 -3.24
N VAL A 99 3.50 1.43 -2.45
CA VAL A 99 2.28 2.17 -2.09
C VAL A 99 2.59 3.42 -1.27
N GLU A 100 3.54 3.35 -0.34
CA GLU A 100 4.00 4.51 0.44
C GLU A 100 4.57 5.60 -0.49
N CYS A 101 5.48 5.20 -1.39
CA CYS A 101 6.04 6.10 -2.39
C CYS A 101 4.98 6.66 -3.35
N LEU A 102 4.02 5.83 -3.78
CA LEU A 102 2.92 6.27 -4.63
C LEU A 102 2.05 7.33 -3.93
N GLY A 103 1.75 7.11 -2.64
CA GLY A 103 1.04 8.07 -1.80
C GLY A 103 1.78 9.40 -1.68
N GLU A 104 3.10 9.36 -1.46
CA GLU A 104 3.94 10.56 -1.42
C GLU A 104 3.92 11.32 -2.75
N LEU A 105 4.10 10.63 -3.88
CA LEU A 105 4.05 11.23 -5.22
C LEU A 105 2.71 11.92 -5.48
N ILE A 106 1.60 11.27 -5.11
CA ILE A 106 0.26 11.84 -5.27
C ILE A 106 0.10 13.10 -4.41
N TRP A 107 0.51 13.04 -3.15
CA TRP A 107 0.44 14.19 -2.25
C TRP A 107 1.28 15.37 -2.75
N GLN A 108 2.50 15.11 -3.21
CA GLN A 108 3.38 16.12 -3.79
C GLN A 108 2.77 16.76 -5.04
N GLY A 109 2.19 15.95 -5.94
CA GLY A 109 1.49 16.43 -7.14
C GLY A 109 0.31 17.32 -6.79
N GLN A 110 -0.56 16.87 -5.90
CA GLN A 110 -1.72 17.64 -5.42
C GLN A 110 -1.31 18.98 -4.82
N ARG A 111 -0.31 18.98 -3.93
CA ARG A 111 0.20 20.20 -3.29
C ARG A 111 0.82 21.18 -4.29
N ALA A 112 1.46 20.67 -5.34
CA ALA A 112 2.06 21.47 -6.40
C ALA A 112 1.08 21.82 -7.55
N GLY A 113 -0.19 21.39 -7.48
CA GLY A 113 -1.18 21.64 -8.53
C GLY A 113 -0.85 20.95 -9.87
N ARG A 114 -0.11 19.83 -9.84
CA ARG A 114 0.30 19.07 -11.02
C ARG A 114 -0.03 17.59 -10.88
N GLN A 115 0.00 16.87 -12.01
CA GLN A 115 -0.13 15.41 -11.98
C GLN A 115 1.08 14.78 -11.24
N PRO A 116 0.89 13.65 -10.55
CA PRO A 116 1.99 12.89 -9.96
C PRO A 116 2.96 12.43 -11.06
N ASP A 117 4.25 12.54 -10.81
CA ASP A 117 5.27 12.11 -11.77
C ASP A 117 5.72 10.69 -11.45
N LEU A 118 5.23 9.71 -12.23
CA LEU A 118 5.57 8.30 -12.02
C LEU A 118 7.06 8.00 -12.24
N ALA A 119 7.82 8.88 -12.91
CA ALA A 119 9.26 8.73 -13.03
C ALA A 119 9.98 8.74 -11.67
N ASP A 120 9.38 9.37 -10.65
CA ASP A 120 9.93 9.47 -9.30
C ASP A 120 9.63 8.23 -8.43
N LEU A 121 8.76 7.31 -8.89
CA LEU A 121 8.32 6.15 -8.10
C LEU A 121 9.50 5.20 -7.80
N LEU A 122 10.20 4.72 -8.83
CA LEU A 122 11.29 3.76 -8.65
C LEU A 122 12.49 4.34 -7.88
N PRO A 123 12.90 5.61 -8.10
CA PRO A 123 13.86 6.27 -7.22
C PRO A 123 13.43 6.32 -5.76
N CYS A 124 12.15 6.62 -5.48
CA CYS A 124 11.62 6.61 -4.12
C CYS A 124 11.73 5.23 -3.47
N VAL A 125 11.22 4.19 -4.13
CA VAL A 125 11.23 2.81 -3.62
C VAL A 125 12.67 2.34 -3.33
N ARG A 126 13.61 2.65 -4.23
CA ARG A 126 15.03 2.33 -4.03
C ARG A 126 15.62 3.02 -2.80
N ARG A 127 15.21 4.25 -2.50
CA ARG A 127 15.67 4.94 -1.27
C ARG A 127 15.08 4.29 -0.02
N ALA A 128 13.77 4.06 0.00
CA ALA A 128 13.07 3.45 1.14
C ALA A 128 13.64 2.07 1.52
N THR A 129 13.88 1.23 0.51
CA THR A 129 14.33 -0.16 0.70
C THR A 129 15.83 -0.32 0.91
N ARG A 130 16.64 0.72 0.65
CA ARG A 130 18.07 0.75 1.00
C ARG A 130 18.29 1.01 2.48
N VAL A 131 17.43 1.81 3.12
CA VAL A 131 17.59 2.22 4.52
C VAL A 131 17.14 1.12 5.49
N GLY A 132 16.23 0.23 5.09
CA GLY A 132 15.81 -0.95 5.89
C GLY A 132 16.76 -2.15 5.83
N GLY A 133 17.93 -2.04 5.20
CA GLY A 133 18.91 -3.12 5.02
C GLY A 133 19.96 -3.25 6.12
N SER A 134 19.98 -2.36 7.12
CA SER A 134 20.84 -2.46 8.30
C SER A 134 20.00 -2.85 9.51
N ALA A 135 19.67 -4.13 9.63
CA ALA A 135 19.49 -4.72 10.95
C ALA A 135 20.89 -4.71 11.60
N ASP A 136 21.14 -3.74 12.46
CA ASP A 136 22.32 -3.67 13.30
C ASP A 136 22.03 -4.51 14.57
N PRO A 137 22.62 -5.70 14.75
CA PRO A 137 22.35 -6.53 15.92
C PRO A 137 23.26 -6.20 17.12
N GLU A 138 24.14 -5.20 17.03
CA GLU A 138 25.15 -4.94 18.06
C GLU A 138 24.98 -3.59 18.74
N ARG A 139 23.79 -3.36 19.30
CA ARG A 139 23.62 -2.32 20.33
C ARG A 139 22.51 -2.70 21.30
N ASN A 140 22.79 -3.61 22.22
CA ASN A 140 22.78 -3.32 23.67
C ASN A 140 22.83 -4.62 24.51
N SER A 141 23.96 -4.85 25.17
CA SER A 141 24.01 -5.51 26.48
C SER A 141 25.14 -4.87 27.28
N GLU A 142 24.77 -3.78 27.93
CA GLU A 142 25.42 -3.17 29.09
C GLU A 142 25.78 -4.20 30.18
N GLU A 143 26.92 -3.95 30.82
CA GLU A 143 27.22 -4.05 32.26
C GLU A 143 26.66 -5.23 33.10
N MET A 144 27.57 -6.10 33.55
CA MET A 144 27.63 -6.79 34.87
C MET A 144 28.85 -7.75 34.79
N ASP A 145 29.83 -7.83 35.69
CA ASP A 145 29.99 -7.46 37.08
C ASP A 145 31.49 -7.36 37.41
N ASP A 146 31.83 -6.44 38.32
CA ASP A 146 33.01 -6.50 39.19
C ASP A 146 32.99 -7.79 40.03
N ALA A 147 34.08 -8.57 40.03
CA ALA A 147 34.57 -9.38 41.16
C ALA A 147 35.96 -9.98 40.87
#